data_AF-A0A2T8IFN7-F1
#
_entry.id   AF-A0A2T8IFN7-F1
#
_cell.length_a   1.000
_cell.length_b   1.000
_cell.length_c   1.000
_cell.angle_alpha   90.00
_cell.angle_beta   90.00
_cell.angle_gamma   90.00
#
_symmetry.space_group_name_H-M   'P 1'
#
loop_
_entity.id
_entity.type
_entity.pdbx_description
1 polymer ?
#
loop_
_entity_poly.entity_id
_entity_poly.type
_entity_poly.pdbx_seq_one_letter_code
_entity_poly.pdbx_strand_id
1 'polypeptide(L)'
;MRPRSSSSLPLAMASPSFQTPVLTVVLLLAAGAADTVGVVCNYKTCYFDRQECSTSGNFTAGSQYHANLLNLIGDLPPSTIANDGFAEITAGSAPDRVFGLAMCYADRNLTQCQDCLRNVSGYVQQECPFSRQAKISGDACILRYSNLSFFSDADREIVSYASSEASPDPYVSDAATMNAERWTLMSGLVSEAASSLLRFANGSKEYTDSQGNAQQVIYGLAQCTRDLNDSMCSECLQNMVIELNSSRPNNTYGAVKCYSCYVAYSIREDVGITVPLPPPPPPPPLTVPPALYIAGVTIVSVIVISTCILVSFLLRCTGFLVSFLLRRTGILVCFLLRRRRSKGRQIGEDVPGEEAPEDEFEEQAGPRRFRYSELEAATNFFSEKEKLGEGGFGSVYQGHLKDTDLHVAVKRVSKSSGQGRKEYNSEVKIISQLRHRNLVQLIGWCHDGGELLLVYELMPNGSLNTHIHSQNNVMSWQLRYDIVLGIGSALLYLHQDSERCILHRDIKPSNIMLDASFTAKLGDFGLARLMDRDRQSHTTALAGTMWYMDPECLLSGKASTSSDVYSFGVVLLEVACGKHPIVEVSDDTDEEYATIHLVQWVWEFYGRGRIIELRTCG
;
A
#
# COMPACT_ATOMS: atom_id res chain seq x y z
N MET A 1 50.05 43.26 -56.36
CA MET A 1 48.83 44.08 -56.12
C MET A 1 47.80 43.22 -55.39
N ARG A 2 47.32 43.64 -54.20
CA ARG A 2 46.02 43.20 -53.65
C ARG A 2 44.88 43.81 -54.49
N PRO A 3 43.58 43.42 -54.38
CA PRO A 3 42.94 42.21 -53.79
C PRO A 3 41.79 41.62 -54.68
N ARG A 4 41.16 40.48 -54.30
CA ARG A 4 39.70 40.36 -54.00
C ARG A 4 39.22 38.93 -53.66
N SER A 5 38.43 38.90 -52.57
CA SER A 5 37.39 37.96 -52.08
C SER A 5 37.70 36.47 -51.88
N SER A 6 37.91 36.11 -50.61
CA SER A 6 37.71 34.77 -50.04
C SER A 6 36.34 34.68 -49.37
N SER A 7 35.48 33.76 -49.82
CA SER A 7 34.30 33.28 -49.11
C SER A 7 34.62 31.92 -48.47
N SER A 8 34.72 31.87 -47.15
CA SER A 8 34.90 30.64 -46.36
C SER A 8 33.55 30.19 -45.79
N LEU A 9 33.07 29.02 -46.23
CA LEU A 9 32.14 28.18 -45.46
C LEU A 9 32.88 27.60 -44.25
N PRO A 10 32.26 27.50 -43.05
CA PRO A 10 32.71 26.58 -42.02
C PRO A 10 32.01 25.22 -42.14
N LEU A 11 32.82 24.16 -42.07
CA LEU A 11 32.41 22.78 -41.81
C LEU A 11 31.49 22.72 -40.57
N ALA A 12 30.31 22.14 -40.73
CA ALA A 12 29.51 21.65 -39.61
C ALA A 12 30.23 20.42 -39.01
N MET A 13 30.77 20.56 -37.80
CA MET A 13 31.15 19.43 -36.97
C MET A 13 29.86 18.74 -36.51
N ALA A 14 29.72 17.47 -36.92
CA ALA A 14 28.69 16.58 -36.43
C ALA A 14 28.82 16.39 -34.91
N SER A 15 27.77 16.75 -34.18
CA SER A 15 27.56 16.41 -32.78
C SER A 15 27.27 14.90 -32.66
N PRO A 16 27.86 14.18 -31.68
CA PRO A 16 27.55 12.77 -31.48
C PRO A 16 26.16 12.63 -30.88
N SER A 17 25.32 11.92 -31.60
CA SER A 17 24.01 11.44 -31.18
C SER A 17 24.14 10.52 -29.96
N PHE A 18 23.79 11.03 -28.76
CA PHE A 18 23.51 10.18 -27.61
C PHE A 18 22.11 9.57 -27.77
N GLN A 19 22.04 8.42 -28.45
CA GLN A 19 20.94 7.44 -28.31
C GLN A 19 20.84 7.11 -26.80
N THR A 20 19.71 7.19 -26.09
CA THR A 20 18.41 6.45 -26.10
C THR A 20 18.34 4.98 -25.60
N PRO A 21 19.35 4.35 -24.95
CA PRO A 21 19.11 3.08 -24.26
C PRO A 21 19.04 3.18 -22.73
N VAL A 22 19.54 4.26 -22.10
CA VAL A 22 19.80 4.25 -20.63
C VAL A 22 18.53 4.39 -19.79
N LEU A 23 17.59 5.24 -20.19
CA LEU A 23 16.30 5.36 -19.48
C LEU A 23 15.46 4.07 -19.64
N THR A 24 15.59 3.43 -20.79
CA THR A 24 15.01 2.11 -21.08
C THR A 24 15.64 1.04 -20.20
N VAL A 25 16.96 1.05 -19.97
CA VAL A 25 17.65 0.10 -19.06
C VAL A 25 17.28 0.36 -17.60
N VAL A 26 17.14 1.62 -17.18
CA VAL A 26 16.69 1.98 -15.82
C VAL A 26 15.25 1.52 -15.57
N LEU A 27 14.37 1.66 -16.57
CA LEU A 27 13.01 1.12 -16.52
C LEU A 27 12.94 -0.40 -16.67
N LEU A 28 13.85 -1.02 -17.42
CA LEU A 28 13.96 -2.47 -17.53
C LEU A 28 14.49 -3.11 -16.24
N LEU A 29 15.30 -2.40 -15.45
CA LEU A 29 15.71 -2.87 -14.12
C LEU A 29 14.59 -2.69 -13.08
N ALA A 30 13.79 -1.62 -13.20
CA ALA A 30 12.56 -1.48 -12.40
C ALA A 30 11.49 -2.52 -12.80
N ALA A 31 11.40 -2.88 -14.08
CA ALA A 31 10.51 -3.93 -14.58
C ALA A 31 11.05 -5.35 -14.30
N GLY A 32 12.37 -5.56 -14.31
CA GLY A 32 13.00 -6.85 -14.04
C GLY A 32 12.86 -7.29 -12.58
N ALA A 33 12.62 -6.37 -11.66
CA ALA A 33 12.20 -6.68 -10.28
C ALA A 33 10.72 -7.14 -10.21
N ALA A 34 9.90 -6.76 -11.17
CA ALA A 34 8.52 -7.25 -11.32
C ALA A 34 8.45 -8.65 -11.99
N ASP A 35 9.50 -9.05 -12.73
CA ASP A 35 9.51 -10.30 -13.52
C ASP A 35 9.87 -11.58 -12.73
N THR A 36 10.10 -11.53 -11.41
CA THR A 36 10.35 -12.76 -10.60
C THR A 36 9.18 -13.22 -9.74
N VAL A 37 8.01 -12.59 -9.84
CA VAL A 37 6.77 -13.12 -9.29
C VAL A 37 5.74 -13.08 -10.39
N GLY A 38 5.36 -14.26 -10.89
CA GLY A 38 4.24 -14.42 -11.81
C GLY A 38 2.92 -14.01 -11.14
N VAL A 39 2.66 -12.70 -11.12
CA VAL A 39 1.33 -12.11 -11.02
C VAL A 39 1.32 -11.02 -12.08
N VAL A 40 0.80 -11.37 -13.24
CA VAL A 40 0.43 -10.40 -14.26
C VAL A 40 -0.71 -9.56 -13.67
N CYS A 41 -0.38 -8.46 -13.00
CA CYS A 41 -1.33 -7.41 -12.69
C CYS A 41 -1.64 -6.69 -14.01
N ASN A 42 -2.70 -7.14 -14.69
CA ASN A 42 -3.33 -6.36 -15.74
C ASN A 42 -3.90 -5.09 -15.09
N TYR A 43 -3.16 -3.99 -15.14
CA TYR A 43 -3.68 -2.66 -14.79
C TYR A 43 -4.73 -2.25 -15.83
N LYS A 44 -5.98 -2.68 -15.63
CA LYS A 44 -7.10 -1.75 -15.79
C LYS A 44 -7.17 -0.97 -14.48
N THR A 45 -6.76 0.30 -14.53
CA THR A 45 -6.93 1.27 -13.44
C THR A 45 -8.40 1.26 -12.98
N CYS A 46 -8.65 0.94 -11.70
CA CYS A 46 -9.91 1.31 -11.08
C CYS A 46 -9.91 2.83 -10.92
N TYR A 47 -10.82 3.51 -11.59
CA TYR A 47 -11.17 4.87 -11.22
C TYR A 47 -12.02 4.81 -9.95
N PHE A 48 -11.64 5.59 -8.94
CA PHE A 48 -12.49 5.78 -7.77
C PHE A 48 -13.43 6.94 -8.07
N ASP A 49 -14.72 6.70 -7.91
CA ASP A 49 -15.78 7.66 -8.21
C ASP A 49 -15.92 8.68 -7.05
N ARG A 50 -15.83 8.21 -5.78
CA ARG A 50 -15.84 9.07 -4.58
C ARG A 50 -15.36 8.30 -3.33
N GLN A 51 -14.68 8.97 -2.40
CA GLN A 51 -14.22 8.40 -1.13
C GLN A 51 -14.46 9.32 0.06
N GLU A 52 -14.92 8.74 1.17
CA GLU A 52 -15.11 9.43 2.44
C GLU A 52 -14.60 8.57 3.60
N CYS A 53 -13.72 9.15 4.41
CA CYS A 53 -13.26 8.56 5.67
C CYS A 53 -13.68 9.49 6.83
N SER A 54 -14.16 8.94 7.94
CA SER A 54 -14.36 9.75 9.15
C SER A 54 -13.03 10.32 9.65
N THR A 55 -13.02 11.61 9.98
CA THR A 55 -11.89 12.32 10.60
C THR A 55 -12.00 12.39 12.12
N SER A 56 -13.09 11.88 12.70
CA SER A 56 -13.38 11.92 14.14
C SER A 56 -13.61 10.52 14.71
N GLY A 57 -13.30 10.36 16.00
CA GLY A 57 -13.50 9.09 16.71
C GLY A 57 -12.58 7.95 16.25
N ASN A 58 -11.39 8.26 15.73
CA ASN A 58 -10.45 7.28 15.17
C ASN A 58 -10.11 6.14 16.15
N PHE A 59 -9.87 4.95 15.61
CA PHE A 59 -9.40 3.80 16.38
C PHE A 59 -7.87 3.82 16.52
N THR A 60 -7.34 3.21 17.57
CA THR A 60 -5.88 3.10 17.76
C THR A 60 -5.31 1.93 16.96
N ALA A 61 -4.14 2.11 16.34
CA ALA A 61 -3.42 1.04 15.67
C ALA A 61 -3.23 -0.19 16.60
N GLY A 62 -3.62 -1.36 16.11
CA GLY A 62 -3.53 -2.63 16.88
C GLY A 62 -4.62 -2.83 17.94
N SER A 63 -5.62 -1.95 18.00
CA SER A 63 -6.81 -2.16 18.84
C SER A 63 -7.65 -3.34 18.36
N GLN A 64 -8.56 -3.81 19.21
CA GLN A 64 -9.51 -4.88 18.84
C GLN A 64 -10.41 -4.45 17.68
N TYR A 65 -10.82 -3.18 17.62
CA TYR A 65 -11.54 -2.63 16.47
C TYR A 65 -10.72 -2.75 15.18
N HIS A 66 -9.42 -2.43 15.23
CA HIS A 66 -8.52 -2.57 14.08
C HIS A 66 -8.44 -4.02 13.60
N ALA A 67 -8.32 -4.98 14.51
CA ALA A 67 -8.31 -6.40 14.17
C ALA A 67 -9.65 -6.86 13.55
N ASN A 68 -10.78 -6.40 14.10
CA ASN A 68 -12.10 -6.72 13.57
C ASN A 68 -12.31 -6.10 12.17
N LEU A 69 -11.81 -4.89 11.93
CA LEU A 69 -11.86 -4.24 10.62
C LEU A 69 -11.02 -5.00 9.60
N LEU A 70 -9.80 -5.43 9.94
CA LEU A 70 -8.96 -6.21 9.04
C LEU A 70 -9.62 -7.55 8.65
N ASN A 71 -10.25 -8.24 9.60
CA ASN A 71 -11.01 -9.46 9.30
C ASN A 71 -12.18 -9.15 8.37
N LEU A 72 -12.95 -8.09 8.66
CA LEU A 72 -14.07 -7.68 7.83
C LEU A 72 -13.64 -7.36 6.39
N ILE A 73 -12.56 -6.59 6.21
CA ILE A 73 -12.06 -6.22 4.88
C ILE A 73 -11.49 -7.43 4.13
N GLY A 74 -10.97 -8.44 4.83
CA GLY A 74 -10.56 -9.71 4.23
C GLY A 74 -11.74 -10.59 3.79
N ASP A 75 -12.81 -10.62 4.58
CA ASP A 75 -13.96 -11.50 4.35
C ASP A 75 -15.01 -10.90 3.38
N LEU A 76 -15.12 -9.57 3.32
CA LEU A 76 -16.16 -8.88 2.58
C LEU A 76 -16.06 -9.12 1.05
N PRO A 77 -14.91 -8.93 0.38
CA PRO A 77 -14.79 -9.21 -1.06
C PRO A 77 -15.15 -10.65 -1.46
N PRO A 78 -14.58 -11.72 -0.87
CA PRO A 78 -14.94 -13.08 -1.27
C PRO A 78 -16.40 -13.41 -0.95
N SER A 79 -16.97 -12.86 0.12
CA SER A 79 -18.39 -13.04 0.46
C SER A 79 -19.31 -12.34 -0.55
N THR A 80 -18.96 -11.13 -0.98
CA THR A 80 -19.69 -10.39 -2.02
C THR A 80 -19.74 -11.19 -3.32
N ILE A 81 -18.61 -11.75 -3.73
CA ILE A 81 -18.51 -12.58 -4.95
C ILE A 81 -19.29 -13.88 -4.83
N ALA A 82 -19.23 -14.55 -3.67
CA ALA A 82 -19.94 -15.80 -3.42
C ALA A 82 -21.46 -15.63 -3.36
N ASN A 83 -21.94 -14.42 -3.06
CA ASN A 83 -23.36 -14.10 -2.90
C ASN A 83 -23.86 -13.19 -4.02
N ASP A 84 -23.47 -13.45 -5.28
CA ASP A 84 -23.96 -12.77 -6.49
C ASP A 84 -23.78 -11.24 -6.48
N GLY A 85 -22.66 -10.77 -5.94
CA GLY A 85 -22.27 -9.35 -5.99
C GLY A 85 -22.81 -8.49 -4.86
N PHE A 86 -23.16 -9.05 -3.70
CA PHE A 86 -23.44 -8.26 -2.49
C PHE A 86 -23.17 -9.07 -1.23
N ALA A 87 -22.63 -8.44 -0.20
CA ALA A 87 -22.54 -9.04 1.12
C ALA A 87 -22.65 -7.97 2.21
N GLU A 88 -23.21 -8.39 3.34
CA GLU A 88 -23.15 -7.69 4.61
C GLU A 88 -22.40 -8.56 5.62
N ILE A 89 -21.49 -7.96 6.37
CA ILE A 89 -20.70 -8.65 7.41
C ILE A 89 -20.69 -7.80 8.66
N THR A 90 -20.85 -8.46 9.80
CA THR A 90 -20.60 -7.87 11.11
C THR A 90 -19.42 -8.59 11.76
N ALA A 91 -18.34 -7.86 12.03
CA ALA A 91 -17.15 -8.40 12.67
C ALA A 91 -17.05 -7.95 14.14
N GLY A 92 -16.76 -8.90 15.03
CA GLY A 92 -16.53 -8.63 16.45
C GLY A 92 -17.80 -8.36 17.27
N SER A 93 -17.59 -7.90 18.51
CA SER A 93 -18.64 -7.59 19.47
C SER A 93 -18.47 -6.19 20.03
N ALA A 94 -19.53 -5.62 20.61
CA ALA A 94 -19.45 -4.32 21.27
C ALA A 94 -18.37 -4.35 22.38
N PRO A 95 -17.56 -3.30 22.53
CA PRO A 95 -17.64 -1.99 21.86
C PRO A 95 -16.89 -1.90 20.52
N ASP A 96 -16.17 -2.93 20.11
CA ASP A 96 -15.26 -2.93 18.95
C ASP A 96 -15.87 -3.53 17.68
N ARG A 97 -17.21 -3.57 17.61
CA ARG A 97 -17.94 -4.14 16.47
C ARG A 97 -17.76 -3.27 15.22
N VAL A 98 -17.66 -3.92 14.07
CA VAL A 98 -17.60 -3.29 12.75
C VAL A 98 -18.71 -3.87 11.87
N PHE A 99 -19.48 -2.99 11.24
CA PHE A 99 -20.46 -3.34 10.21
C PHE A 99 -19.87 -3.00 8.85
N GLY A 100 -20.07 -3.87 7.86
CA GLY A 100 -19.55 -3.66 6.52
C GLY A 100 -20.47 -4.21 5.46
N LEU A 101 -20.49 -3.55 4.31
CA LEU A 101 -21.32 -3.87 3.17
C LEU A 101 -20.54 -3.61 1.89
N ALA A 102 -20.64 -4.51 0.93
CA ALA A 102 -20.12 -4.27 -0.41
C ALA A 102 -21.10 -4.77 -1.47
N MET A 103 -21.13 -4.08 -2.62
CA MET A 103 -22.02 -4.37 -3.75
C MET A 103 -21.30 -4.15 -5.07
N CYS A 104 -21.51 -5.05 -6.04
CA CYS A 104 -21.11 -4.89 -7.44
C CYS A 104 -22.17 -4.13 -8.21
N TYR A 105 -21.76 -3.26 -9.14
CA TYR A 105 -22.70 -2.68 -10.10
C TYR A 105 -23.09 -3.71 -11.17
N ALA A 106 -24.38 -3.73 -11.53
CA ALA A 106 -24.95 -4.76 -12.39
C ALA A 106 -24.51 -4.68 -13.87
N ASP A 107 -24.00 -3.53 -14.30
CA ASP A 107 -23.46 -3.24 -15.64
C ASP A 107 -21.95 -3.57 -15.74
N ARG A 108 -21.42 -4.36 -14.80
CA ARG A 108 -20.01 -4.74 -14.72
C ARG A 108 -19.86 -6.24 -14.56
N ASN A 109 -18.90 -6.80 -15.28
CA ASN A 109 -18.66 -8.23 -15.22
C ASN A 109 -18.01 -8.65 -13.91
N LEU A 110 -18.05 -9.96 -13.62
CA LEU A 110 -17.55 -10.51 -12.36
C LEU A 110 -16.08 -10.16 -12.10
N THR A 111 -15.24 -10.19 -13.14
CA THR A 111 -13.80 -9.85 -13.02
C THR A 111 -13.62 -8.38 -12.67
N GLN A 112 -14.36 -7.47 -13.33
CA GLN A 112 -14.34 -6.04 -13.00
C GLN A 112 -14.77 -5.78 -11.55
N CYS A 113 -15.83 -6.46 -11.09
CA CYS A 113 -16.22 -6.32 -9.69
C CYS A 113 -15.17 -6.89 -8.73
N GLN A 114 -14.60 -8.07 -9.02
CA GLN A 114 -13.54 -8.67 -8.20
C GLN A 114 -12.34 -7.74 -8.05
N ASP A 115 -11.91 -7.15 -9.16
CA ASP A 115 -10.78 -6.23 -9.18
C ASP A 115 -11.13 -4.93 -8.43
N CYS A 116 -12.33 -4.38 -8.63
CA CYS A 116 -12.81 -3.23 -7.88
C CYS A 116 -12.83 -3.50 -6.37
N LEU A 117 -13.43 -4.61 -5.93
CA LEU A 117 -13.51 -4.96 -4.52
C LEU A 117 -12.12 -5.10 -3.89
N ARG A 118 -11.16 -5.73 -4.61
CA ARG A 118 -9.77 -5.83 -4.16
C ARG A 118 -9.14 -4.44 -4.00
N ASN A 119 -9.37 -3.55 -4.96
CA ASN A 119 -8.79 -2.21 -4.99
C ASN A 119 -9.37 -1.30 -3.89
N VAL A 120 -10.70 -1.25 -3.73
CA VAL A 120 -11.35 -0.45 -2.66
C VAL A 120 -10.97 -0.98 -1.28
N SER A 121 -10.81 -2.29 -1.10
CA SER A 121 -10.31 -2.88 0.15
C SER A 121 -8.86 -2.48 0.46
N GLY A 122 -7.99 -2.43 -0.57
CA GLY A 122 -6.63 -1.91 -0.42
C GLY A 122 -6.62 -0.41 -0.05
N TYR A 123 -7.49 0.38 -0.68
CA TYR A 123 -7.64 1.81 -0.41
C TYR A 123 -8.03 2.09 1.04
N VAL A 124 -8.98 1.34 1.62
CA VAL A 124 -9.35 1.46 3.04
C VAL A 124 -8.11 1.40 3.95
N GLN A 125 -7.17 0.50 3.64
CA GLN A 125 -5.98 0.29 4.46
C GLN A 125 -4.93 1.39 4.27
N GLN A 126 -4.90 2.04 3.10
CA GLN A 126 -3.89 3.03 2.72
C GLN A 126 -4.34 4.46 3.05
N GLU A 127 -5.57 4.82 2.68
CA GLU A 127 -6.06 6.21 2.59
C GLU A 127 -7.16 6.55 3.60
N CYS A 128 -7.73 5.56 4.31
CA CYS A 128 -8.59 5.77 5.48
C CYS A 128 -7.92 5.34 6.81
N PRO A 129 -6.67 5.75 7.11
CA PRO A 129 -5.95 5.25 8.27
C PRO A 129 -6.68 5.65 9.56
N PHE A 130 -6.86 4.67 10.44
CA PHE A 130 -7.49 4.83 11.76
C PHE A 130 -8.97 5.21 11.75
N SER A 131 -9.59 5.30 10.57
CA SER A 131 -10.99 5.73 10.48
C SER A 131 -11.95 4.63 10.89
N ARG A 132 -12.91 4.95 11.77
CA ARG A 132 -13.97 4.02 12.17
C ARG A 132 -15.12 3.92 11.16
N GLN A 133 -15.11 4.74 10.12
CA GLN A 133 -16.15 4.72 9.09
C GLN A 133 -15.52 5.08 7.76
N ALA A 134 -15.86 4.33 6.71
CA ALA A 134 -15.54 4.74 5.36
C ALA A 134 -16.67 4.38 4.40
N LYS A 135 -16.81 5.21 3.37
CA LYS A 135 -17.62 4.95 2.18
C LYS A 135 -16.73 5.13 0.96
N ILE A 136 -16.64 4.11 0.12
CA ILE A 136 -15.79 4.12 -1.07
C ILE A 136 -16.60 3.60 -2.24
N SER A 137 -16.60 4.35 -3.33
CA SER A 137 -17.15 3.94 -4.62
C SER A 137 -16.03 3.81 -5.64
N GLY A 138 -15.94 2.65 -6.28
CA GLY A 138 -15.12 2.41 -7.45
C GLY A 138 -15.98 2.31 -8.71
N ASP A 139 -15.32 2.23 -9.85
CA ASP A 139 -15.94 2.08 -11.17
C ASP A 139 -16.95 0.92 -11.28
N ALA A 140 -16.72 -0.19 -10.55
CA ALA A 140 -17.52 -1.41 -10.60
C ALA A 140 -18.14 -1.89 -9.28
N CYS A 141 -17.92 -1.19 -8.16
CA CYS A 141 -18.37 -1.64 -6.85
C CYS A 141 -18.44 -0.50 -5.83
N ILE A 142 -19.13 -0.76 -4.72
CA ILE A 142 -19.07 0.05 -3.50
C ILE A 142 -18.60 -0.80 -2.33
N LEU A 143 -17.89 -0.18 -1.39
CA LEU A 143 -17.54 -0.75 -0.09
C LEU A 143 -17.77 0.30 1.00
N ARG A 144 -18.49 -0.09 2.04
CA ARG A 144 -18.78 0.75 3.21
C ARG A 144 -18.46 -0.03 4.48
N TYR A 145 -17.90 0.63 5.47
CA TYR A 145 -17.83 0.09 6.82
C TYR A 145 -18.05 1.19 7.87
N SER A 146 -18.50 0.79 9.05
CA SER A 146 -18.73 1.72 10.17
C SER A 146 -18.73 0.99 11.52
N ASN A 147 -18.44 1.72 12.58
CA ASN A 147 -18.67 1.28 13.95
C ASN A 147 -20.16 1.35 14.38
N LEU A 148 -21.00 2.03 13.60
CA LEU A 148 -22.46 2.08 13.78
C LEU A 148 -23.13 1.29 12.65
N SER A 149 -24.24 0.63 12.96
CA SER A 149 -25.01 -0.06 11.92
C SER A 149 -25.62 0.98 10.97
N PHE A 150 -25.40 0.78 9.67
CA PHE A 150 -26.01 1.55 8.59
C PHE A 150 -26.82 0.64 7.64
N PHE A 151 -26.99 -0.63 7.99
CA PHE A 151 -27.84 -1.55 7.24
C PHE A 151 -29.29 -1.10 7.31
N SER A 152 -30.02 -1.30 6.21
CA SER A 152 -31.40 -0.89 6.06
C SER A 152 -31.57 0.62 6.21
N ASP A 153 -30.57 1.41 5.82
CA ASP A 153 -30.61 2.87 5.73
C ASP A 153 -30.06 3.34 4.37
N ALA A 154 -30.91 4.02 3.60
CA ALA A 154 -30.60 4.39 2.23
C ALA A 154 -29.76 5.67 2.20
N ASP A 155 -28.48 5.51 1.91
CA ASP A 155 -27.52 6.59 1.69
C ASP A 155 -27.61 7.07 0.23
N ARG A 156 -28.18 8.27 0.07
CA ARG A 156 -28.53 8.89 -1.22
C ARG A 156 -27.48 9.88 -1.72
N GLU A 157 -26.36 9.96 -1.03
CA GLU A 157 -25.26 10.83 -1.40
C GLU A 157 -24.67 10.42 -2.76
N ILE A 158 -24.72 11.33 -3.72
CA ILE A 158 -24.33 11.07 -5.11
C ILE A 158 -22.82 10.89 -5.18
N VAL A 159 -22.38 9.77 -5.75
CA VAL A 159 -20.95 9.44 -5.88
C VAL A 159 -20.42 9.76 -7.26
N SER A 160 -21.20 9.57 -8.32
CA SER A 160 -20.77 9.92 -9.67
C SER A 160 -21.93 10.06 -10.65
N TYR A 161 -21.66 10.85 -11.69
CA TYR A 161 -22.45 10.96 -12.91
C TYR A 161 -21.60 10.45 -14.07
N ALA A 162 -22.20 9.73 -15.01
CA ALA A 162 -21.52 9.40 -16.26
C ALA A 162 -22.35 9.80 -17.48
N SER A 163 -21.65 10.17 -18.55
CA SER A 163 -22.18 10.52 -19.88
C SER A 163 -21.26 9.96 -20.96
N SER A 164 -21.79 9.66 -22.14
CA SER A 164 -20.98 9.18 -23.27
C SER A 164 -20.24 10.34 -23.95
N GLU A 165 -19.14 10.80 -23.37
CA GLU A 165 -18.29 11.82 -24.02
C GLU A 165 -17.54 11.28 -25.25
N ALA A 166 -17.40 9.96 -25.34
CA ALA A 166 -16.69 9.29 -26.43
C ALA A 166 -17.59 8.85 -27.62
N SER A 167 -18.91 9.09 -27.56
CA SER A 167 -19.82 8.71 -28.65
C SER A 167 -19.81 9.76 -29.76
N PRO A 168 -19.82 9.38 -31.06
CA PRO A 168 -19.93 10.32 -32.18
C PRO A 168 -21.19 11.19 -32.13
N ASP A 169 -22.27 10.66 -31.54
CA ASP A 169 -23.56 11.33 -31.35
C ASP A 169 -23.93 11.35 -29.85
N PRO A 170 -23.37 12.27 -29.05
CA PRO A 170 -23.58 12.29 -27.60
C PRO A 170 -24.97 12.83 -27.20
N TYR A 171 -25.71 13.42 -28.14
CA TYR A 171 -26.99 14.07 -27.87
C TYR A 171 -28.07 13.68 -28.88
N VAL A 172 -29.32 13.58 -28.41
CA VAL A 172 -30.50 13.42 -29.27
C VAL A 172 -31.04 14.78 -29.71
N SER A 173 -31.53 14.85 -30.95
CA SER A 173 -32.15 16.06 -31.51
C SER A 173 -33.55 16.33 -30.94
N ASP A 174 -34.31 15.28 -30.64
CA ASP A 174 -35.62 15.35 -29.98
C ASP A 174 -35.54 14.90 -28.53
N ALA A 175 -35.18 15.83 -27.65
CA ALA A 175 -35.06 15.57 -26.22
C ALA A 175 -36.41 15.34 -25.53
N ALA A 176 -37.51 15.94 -26.03
CA ALA A 176 -38.80 15.92 -25.33
C ALA A 176 -39.44 14.53 -25.38
N THR A 177 -39.53 13.95 -26.58
CA THR A 177 -40.12 12.61 -26.77
C THR A 177 -39.25 11.54 -26.12
N MET A 178 -37.92 11.63 -26.30
CA MET A 178 -36.97 10.71 -25.68
C MET A 178 -37.07 10.74 -24.15
N ASN A 179 -37.10 11.92 -23.53
CA ASN A 179 -37.19 12.05 -22.08
C ASN A 179 -38.50 11.47 -21.52
N ALA A 180 -39.62 11.66 -22.22
CA ALA A 180 -40.91 11.11 -21.79
C ALA A 180 -40.92 9.57 -21.78
N GLU A 181 -40.38 8.95 -22.83
CA GLU A 181 -40.26 7.50 -22.91
C GLU A 181 -39.22 6.96 -21.92
N ARG A 182 -38.08 7.64 -21.77
CA ARG A 182 -37.07 7.32 -20.75
C ARG A 182 -37.65 7.38 -19.34
N TRP A 183 -38.40 8.42 -19.01
CA TRP A 183 -39.03 8.56 -17.69
C TRP A 183 -39.98 7.40 -17.39
N THR A 184 -40.78 7.01 -18.39
CA THR A 184 -41.71 5.89 -18.31
C THR A 184 -40.98 4.58 -18.06
N LEU A 185 -39.90 4.31 -18.82
CA LEU A 185 -39.06 3.13 -18.65
C LEU A 185 -38.44 3.09 -17.24
N MET A 186 -37.71 4.15 -16.86
CA MET A 186 -36.97 4.18 -15.61
C MET A 186 -37.88 4.13 -14.38
N SER A 187 -39.05 4.78 -14.41
CA SER A 187 -40.05 4.70 -13.33
C SER A 187 -40.65 3.29 -13.19
N GLY A 188 -40.82 2.58 -14.31
CA GLY A 188 -41.21 1.17 -14.28
C GLY A 188 -40.14 0.29 -13.62
N LEU A 189 -38.89 0.47 -14.01
CA LEU A 189 -37.75 -0.27 -13.46
C LEU A 189 -37.54 -0.02 -11.97
N VAL A 190 -37.85 1.18 -11.47
CA VAL A 190 -37.82 1.48 -10.02
C VAL A 190 -38.73 0.51 -9.25
N SER A 191 -39.97 0.33 -9.70
CA SER A 191 -40.95 -0.53 -9.03
C SER A 191 -40.58 -2.01 -9.12
N GLU A 192 -40.03 -2.43 -10.25
CA GLU A 192 -39.59 -3.80 -10.48
C GLU A 192 -38.33 -4.13 -9.65
N ALA A 193 -37.33 -3.25 -9.65
CA ALA A 193 -36.12 -3.42 -8.84
C ALA A 193 -36.46 -3.45 -7.34
N ALA A 194 -37.37 -2.57 -6.90
CA ALA A 194 -37.81 -2.50 -5.51
C ALA A 194 -38.62 -3.71 -5.05
N SER A 195 -39.24 -4.49 -5.94
CA SER A 195 -39.95 -5.74 -5.58
C SER A 195 -39.11 -7.00 -5.84
N SER A 196 -37.99 -6.85 -6.54
CA SER A 196 -37.04 -7.93 -6.84
C SER A 196 -36.19 -8.29 -5.63
N LEU A 197 -35.96 -9.59 -5.40
CA LEU A 197 -35.05 -10.10 -4.37
C LEU A 197 -33.59 -9.67 -4.61
N LEU A 198 -33.21 -9.47 -5.87
CA LEU A 198 -31.87 -9.00 -6.25
C LEU A 198 -31.73 -7.48 -6.12
N ARG A 199 -32.83 -6.77 -5.82
CA ARG A 199 -32.88 -5.31 -5.82
C ARG A 199 -32.41 -4.68 -7.14
N PHE A 200 -32.73 -5.36 -8.23
CA PHE A 200 -32.27 -5.06 -9.57
C PHE A 200 -33.37 -5.31 -10.59
N ALA A 201 -33.46 -4.43 -11.59
CA ALA A 201 -34.29 -4.61 -12.78
C ALA A 201 -33.63 -3.94 -14.00
N ASN A 202 -33.91 -4.48 -15.18
CA ASN A 202 -33.52 -3.91 -16.46
C ASN A 202 -34.63 -4.08 -17.49
N GLY A 203 -34.59 -3.25 -18.52
CA GLY A 203 -35.59 -3.34 -19.58
C GLY A 203 -35.28 -2.40 -20.73
N SER A 204 -36.17 -2.42 -21.71
CA SER A 204 -36.04 -1.59 -22.90
C SER A 204 -37.37 -0.98 -23.31
N LYS A 205 -37.31 0.19 -23.95
CA LYS A 205 -38.46 0.89 -24.49
C LYS A 205 -38.13 1.45 -25.87
N GLU A 206 -38.98 1.16 -26.84
CA GLU A 206 -38.89 1.76 -28.17
C GLU A 206 -39.36 3.22 -28.13
N TYR A 207 -38.65 4.09 -28.84
CA TYR A 207 -39.10 5.46 -29.08
C TYR A 207 -38.90 5.84 -30.56
N THR A 208 -39.80 6.68 -31.06
CA THR A 208 -39.73 7.27 -32.40
C THR A 208 -39.47 8.76 -32.25
N ASP A 209 -38.51 9.30 -32.99
CA ASP A 209 -38.25 10.75 -32.95
C ASP A 209 -39.37 11.52 -33.66
N SER A 210 -39.48 12.82 -33.36
CA SER A 210 -40.43 13.74 -34.03
C SER A 210 -40.23 13.88 -35.54
N GLN A 211 -39.14 13.32 -36.12
CA GLN A 211 -38.87 13.32 -37.55
C GLN A 211 -39.31 12.02 -38.25
N GLY A 212 -39.77 11.02 -37.50
CA GLY A 212 -40.21 9.73 -38.04
C GLY A 212 -39.05 8.86 -38.54
N ASN A 213 -37.81 9.14 -38.12
CA ASN A 213 -36.67 8.28 -38.43
C ASN A 213 -36.76 6.97 -37.62
N ALA A 214 -36.01 5.96 -38.07
CA ALA A 214 -36.09 4.58 -37.59
C ALA A 214 -36.15 4.43 -36.05
N GLN A 215 -36.99 3.49 -35.61
CA GLN A 215 -37.28 3.08 -34.23
C GLN A 215 -35.97 2.85 -33.44
N GLN A 216 -35.68 3.73 -32.49
CA GLN A 216 -34.54 3.57 -31.58
C GLN A 216 -35.02 2.93 -30.28
N VAL A 217 -34.14 2.17 -29.63
CA VAL A 217 -34.43 1.49 -28.36
C VAL A 217 -33.63 2.16 -27.25
N ILE A 218 -34.33 2.50 -26.17
CA ILE A 218 -33.75 2.95 -24.91
C ILE A 218 -33.63 1.72 -24.03
N TYR A 219 -32.41 1.39 -23.60
CA TYR A 219 -32.14 0.38 -22.59
C TYR A 219 -31.94 1.06 -21.24
N GLY A 220 -32.47 0.47 -20.17
CA GLY A 220 -32.38 1.02 -18.83
C GLY A 220 -32.09 -0.05 -17.78
N LEU A 221 -31.49 0.38 -16.68
CA LEU A 221 -31.30 -0.43 -15.49
C LEU A 221 -31.57 0.38 -14.22
N ALA A 222 -31.99 -0.33 -13.17
CA ALA A 222 -32.14 0.19 -11.82
C ALA A 222 -31.63 -0.85 -10.82
N GLN A 223 -30.77 -0.43 -9.89
CA GLN A 223 -30.19 -1.28 -8.85
C GLN A 223 -30.14 -0.54 -7.52
N CYS A 224 -30.51 -1.20 -6.41
CA CYS A 224 -30.26 -0.71 -5.07
C CYS A 224 -29.57 -1.80 -4.21
N THR A 225 -29.03 -1.42 -3.05
CA THR A 225 -28.39 -2.37 -2.14
C THR A 225 -29.42 -3.34 -1.54
N ARG A 226 -29.02 -4.61 -1.38
CA ARG A 226 -29.92 -5.70 -0.96
C ARG A 226 -30.39 -5.64 0.49
N ASP A 227 -29.80 -4.78 1.32
CA ASP A 227 -30.21 -4.52 2.70
C ASP A 227 -31.45 -3.61 2.81
N LEU A 228 -31.85 -2.96 1.71
CA LEU A 228 -33.00 -2.06 1.69
C LEU A 228 -34.31 -2.83 1.51
N ASN A 229 -35.37 -2.35 2.17
CA ASN A 229 -36.73 -2.78 1.89
C ASN A 229 -37.29 -2.11 0.62
N ASP A 230 -38.46 -2.57 0.16
CA ASP A 230 -39.07 -2.15 -1.10
C ASP A 230 -39.33 -0.64 -1.15
N SER A 231 -39.80 -0.05 -0.05
CA SER A 231 -40.07 1.38 0.03
C SER A 231 -38.78 2.21 -0.05
N MET A 232 -37.74 1.80 0.68
CA MET A 232 -36.46 2.51 0.72
C MET A 232 -35.70 2.40 -0.59
N CYS A 233 -35.74 1.23 -1.23
CA CYS A 233 -35.20 1.02 -2.57
C CYS A 233 -35.93 1.90 -3.59
N SER A 234 -37.27 1.90 -3.58
CA SER A 234 -38.09 2.70 -4.49
C SER A 234 -37.77 4.19 -4.35
N GLU A 235 -37.74 4.70 -3.13
CA GLU A 235 -37.47 6.11 -2.86
C GLU A 235 -36.06 6.51 -3.31
N CYS A 236 -35.06 5.69 -3.00
CA CYS A 236 -33.68 5.94 -3.38
C CYS A 236 -33.48 5.93 -4.91
N LEU A 237 -34.04 4.93 -5.61
CA LEU A 237 -34.02 4.86 -7.07
C LEU A 237 -34.79 6.01 -7.73
N GLN A 238 -35.97 6.37 -7.21
CA GLN A 238 -36.77 7.47 -7.74
C GLN A 238 -36.01 8.80 -7.68
N ASN A 239 -35.28 9.05 -6.59
CA ASN A 239 -34.40 10.21 -6.49
C ASN A 239 -33.32 10.19 -7.57
N MET A 240 -32.69 9.04 -7.83
CA MET A 240 -31.69 8.92 -8.89
C MET A 240 -32.28 9.12 -10.29
N VAL A 241 -33.51 8.69 -10.55
CA VAL A 241 -34.22 8.95 -11.82
C VAL A 241 -34.51 10.44 -12.01
N ILE A 242 -34.87 11.15 -10.94
CA ILE A 242 -35.06 12.61 -10.97
C ILE A 242 -33.74 13.31 -11.31
N GLU A 243 -32.64 12.93 -10.64
CA GLU A 243 -31.30 13.48 -10.90
C GLU A 243 -30.77 13.16 -12.30
N LEU A 244 -31.04 11.96 -12.80
CA LEU A 244 -30.70 11.59 -14.17
C LEU A 244 -31.44 12.50 -15.18
N ASN A 245 -32.70 12.82 -14.90
CA ASN A 245 -33.51 13.65 -15.80
C ASN A 245 -33.09 15.13 -15.78
N SER A 246 -32.68 15.66 -14.63
CA SER A 246 -32.17 17.03 -14.49
C SER A 246 -30.77 17.19 -15.08
N SER A 247 -29.86 16.24 -14.80
CA SER A 247 -28.45 16.31 -15.18
C SER A 247 -28.15 15.89 -16.62
N ARG A 248 -29.02 15.06 -17.22
CA ARG A 248 -28.84 14.51 -18.59
C ARG A 248 -30.11 14.70 -19.43
N PRO A 249 -30.48 15.94 -19.79
CA PRO A 249 -31.76 16.22 -20.45
C PRO A 249 -31.81 15.75 -21.91
N ASN A 250 -30.68 15.52 -22.59
CA ASN A 250 -30.68 15.14 -24.01
C ASN A 250 -29.54 14.19 -24.40
N ASN A 251 -28.84 13.60 -23.44
CA ASN A 251 -27.71 12.71 -23.72
C ASN A 251 -28.19 11.36 -24.27
N THR A 252 -27.36 10.70 -25.08
CA THR A 252 -27.61 9.33 -25.57
C THR A 252 -27.25 8.24 -24.56
N TYR A 253 -26.47 8.57 -23.54
CA TYR A 253 -26.21 7.73 -22.37
C TYR A 253 -26.18 8.59 -21.10
N GLY A 254 -26.66 8.04 -20.00
CA GLY A 254 -26.53 8.67 -18.70
C GLY A 254 -26.58 7.65 -17.57
N ALA A 255 -25.78 7.88 -16.54
CA ALA A 255 -25.81 7.12 -15.31
C ALA A 255 -25.68 8.04 -14.09
N VAL A 256 -26.38 7.70 -13.02
CA VAL A 256 -26.25 8.34 -11.71
C VAL A 256 -26.08 7.25 -10.66
N LYS A 257 -25.03 7.37 -9.85
CA LYS A 257 -24.71 6.46 -8.75
C LYS A 257 -24.74 7.21 -7.43
N CYS A 258 -25.25 6.56 -6.39
CA CYS A 258 -25.04 6.92 -4.99
C CYS A 258 -24.55 5.69 -4.19
N TYR A 259 -24.29 5.84 -2.90
CA TYR A 259 -23.81 4.74 -2.05
C TYR A 259 -24.82 3.61 -1.83
N SER A 260 -26.09 3.77 -2.23
CA SER A 260 -27.11 2.73 -2.09
C SER A 260 -27.87 2.40 -3.36
N CYS A 261 -27.80 3.23 -4.41
CA CYS A 261 -28.59 3.09 -5.62
C CYS A 261 -27.82 3.51 -6.87
N TYR A 262 -28.21 2.91 -7.99
CA TYR A 262 -27.61 3.11 -9.28
C TYR A 262 -28.68 3.00 -10.37
N VAL A 263 -28.72 3.99 -11.26
CA VAL A 263 -29.56 3.97 -12.46
C VAL A 263 -28.72 4.35 -13.67
N ALA A 264 -28.98 3.70 -14.80
CA ALA A 264 -28.37 4.08 -16.07
C ALA A 264 -29.31 3.81 -17.24
N TYR A 265 -29.08 4.54 -18.33
CA TYR A 265 -29.73 4.30 -19.60
C TYR A 265 -28.75 4.50 -20.77
N SER A 266 -29.05 3.84 -21.88
CA SER A 266 -28.33 3.95 -23.14
C SER A 266 -29.32 3.91 -24.30
N ILE A 267 -29.05 4.70 -25.35
CA ILE A 267 -29.78 4.67 -26.60
C ILE A 267 -28.91 3.95 -27.63
N ARG A 268 -29.47 2.93 -28.29
CA ARG A 268 -28.84 2.06 -29.34
C ARG A 268 -28.06 0.85 -28.83
N GLU A 269 -27.24 0.98 -27.79
CA GLU A 269 -26.44 -0.13 -27.24
C GLU A 269 -27.02 -0.63 -25.90
N ASP A 270 -27.08 -1.94 -25.72
CA ASP A 270 -27.46 -2.57 -24.45
C ASP A 270 -26.45 -2.18 -23.35
N VAL A 271 -26.94 -1.93 -22.13
CA VAL A 271 -26.12 -1.49 -20.99
C VAL A 271 -25.19 -2.62 -20.48
N GLY A 272 -25.29 -3.83 -21.02
CA GLY A 272 -24.28 -4.88 -20.84
C GLY A 272 -24.34 -5.54 -19.46
N ILE A 273 -25.48 -6.13 -19.12
CA ILE A 273 -25.75 -6.71 -17.80
C ILE A 273 -25.09 -8.08 -17.66
N THR A 274 -24.35 -8.28 -16.56
CA THR A 274 -23.57 -9.52 -16.35
C THR A 274 -23.79 -10.18 -14.98
N VAL A 275 -24.80 -9.75 -14.22
CA VAL A 275 -25.15 -10.39 -12.94
C VAL A 275 -25.70 -11.81 -13.20
N PRO A 276 -25.24 -12.85 -12.48
CA PRO A 276 -25.75 -14.21 -12.66
C PRO A 276 -27.24 -14.27 -12.34
N LEU A 277 -28.04 -14.83 -13.25
CA LEU A 277 -29.40 -15.26 -12.92
C LEU A 277 -29.31 -16.36 -11.86
N PRO A 278 -30.07 -16.31 -10.76
CA PRO A 278 -30.15 -17.44 -9.85
C PRO A 278 -30.68 -18.66 -10.61
N PRO A 279 -30.16 -19.88 -10.37
CA PRO A 279 -30.69 -21.08 -11.00
C PRO A 279 -32.18 -21.22 -10.65
N PRO A 280 -33.02 -21.70 -11.58
CA PRO A 280 -34.45 -21.82 -11.34
C PRO A 280 -34.70 -22.71 -10.11
N PRO A 281 -35.71 -22.38 -9.28
CA PRO A 281 -36.02 -23.20 -8.11
C PRO A 281 -36.32 -24.64 -8.56
N PRO A 282 -35.78 -25.66 -7.86
CA PRO A 282 -36.07 -27.04 -8.20
C PRO A 282 -37.60 -27.27 -8.12
N PRO A 283 -38.18 -28.07 -9.04
CA PRO A 283 -39.61 -28.30 -9.05
C PRO A 283 -40.06 -28.91 -7.72
N PRO A 284 -41.29 -28.59 -7.24
CA PRO A 284 -41.78 -29.10 -5.97
C PRO A 284 -41.77 -30.64 -5.99
N PRO A 285 -41.40 -31.31 -4.88
CA PRO A 285 -41.34 -32.76 -4.86
C PRO A 285 -42.72 -33.34 -5.14
N LEU A 286 -42.80 -34.20 -6.16
CA LEU A 286 -43.98 -35.04 -6.37
C LEU A 286 -44.14 -35.96 -5.15
N THR A 287 -45.27 -35.81 -4.46
CA THR A 287 -45.65 -36.64 -3.33
C THR A 287 -45.90 -38.08 -3.81
N VAL A 288 -45.00 -39.00 -3.43
CA VAL A 288 -45.21 -40.44 -3.58
C VAL A 288 -45.18 -41.08 -2.18
N PRO A 289 -46.08 -42.04 -1.85
CA PRO A 289 -46.21 -42.60 -0.49
C PRO A 289 -45.01 -43.50 -0.11
N PRO A 290 -44.82 -43.81 1.18
CA PRO A 290 -43.61 -44.45 1.66
C PRO A 290 -43.58 -45.94 1.29
N ALA A 291 -42.52 -46.35 0.59
CA ALA A 291 -42.18 -47.75 0.43
C ALA A 291 -41.29 -48.22 1.58
N LEU A 292 -41.76 -49.25 2.26
CA LEU A 292 -40.99 -50.20 3.04
C LEU A 292 -39.82 -50.72 2.17
N TYR A 293 -38.56 -50.70 2.63
CA TYR A 293 -37.59 -51.81 2.50
C TYR A 293 -36.17 -51.51 3.06
N ILE A 294 -35.83 -52.34 4.05
CA ILE A 294 -34.55 -53.00 4.40
C ILE A 294 -33.34 -52.17 4.87
N ALA A 295 -33.14 -52.27 6.19
CA ALA A 295 -31.89 -52.09 6.91
C ALA A 295 -30.81 -53.08 6.44
N GLY A 296 -29.68 -52.56 5.98
CA GLY A 296 -28.51 -53.38 5.63
C GLY A 296 -27.24 -52.59 5.30
N VAL A 297 -27.38 -51.35 4.82
CA VAL A 297 -26.22 -50.56 4.32
C VAL A 297 -25.68 -49.55 5.35
N THR A 298 -26.41 -49.22 6.42
CA THR A 298 -25.96 -48.24 7.42
C THR A 298 -25.02 -48.82 8.48
N ILE A 299 -25.09 -50.11 8.79
CA ILE A 299 -24.28 -50.71 9.87
C ILE A 299 -22.81 -50.85 9.45
N VAL A 300 -22.52 -51.25 8.21
CA VAL A 300 -21.15 -51.42 7.72
C VAL A 300 -20.42 -50.08 7.70
N SER A 301 -21.07 -49.02 7.21
CA SER A 301 -20.50 -47.67 7.16
C SER A 301 -20.21 -47.10 8.55
N VAL A 302 -21.10 -47.34 9.53
CA VAL A 302 -20.90 -46.88 10.92
C VAL A 302 -19.78 -47.66 11.61
N ILE A 303 -19.65 -48.97 11.38
CA ILE A 303 -18.55 -49.78 11.94
C ILE A 303 -17.20 -49.35 11.36
N VAL A 304 -17.12 -49.09 10.05
CA VAL A 304 -15.87 -48.63 9.41
C VAL A 304 -15.47 -47.26 9.95
N ILE A 305 -16.39 -46.31 10.07
CA ILE A 305 -16.08 -44.97 10.60
C ILE A 305 -15.67 -45.06 12.08
N SER A 306 -16.36 -45.87 12.89
CA SER A 306 -16.05 -46.01 14.31
C SER A 306 -14.69 -46.70 14.55
N THR A 307 -14.35 -47.70 13.73
CA THR A 307 -13.04 -48.37 13.79
C THR A 307 -11.91 -47.46 13.31
N CYS A 308 -12.11 -46.65 12.27
CA CYS A 308 -11.13 -45.66 11.81
C CYS A 308 -10.86 -44.58 12.86
N ILE A 309 -11.89 -44.11 13.57
CA ILE A 309 -11.75 -43.12 14.65
C ILE A 309 -10.97 -43.71 15.82
N LEU A 310 -11.25 -44.96 16.21
CA LEU A 310 -10.57 -45.63 17.30
C LEU A 310 -9.08 -45.86 17.00
N VAL A 311 -8.74 -46.30 15.79
CA VAL A 311 -7.34 -46.48 15.36
C VAL A 311 -6.60 -45.15 15.32
N SER A 312 -7.24 -44.09 14.83
CA SER A 312 -6.67 -42.73 14.80
C SER A 312 -6.41 -42.19 16.21
N PHE A 313 -7.29 -42.48 17.16
CA PHE A 313 -7.13 -42.09 18.55
C PHE A 313 -5.98 -42.87 19.22
N LEU A 314 -5.89 -44.19 19.00
CA LEU A 314 -4.82 -45.02 19.54
C LEU A 314 -3.45 -44.61 19.01
N LEU A 315 -3.33 -44.30 17.72
CA LEU A 315 -2.07 -43.81 17.12
C LEU A 315 -1.63 -42.47 17.72
N ARG A 316 -2.57 -41.54 17.98
CA ARG A 316 -2.28 -40.26 18.65
C ARG A 316 -1.85 -40.47 20.10
N CYS A 317 -2.49 -41.38 20.83
CA CYS A 317 -2.11 -41.72 22.21
C CYS A 317 -0.72 -42.35 22.29
N THR A 318 -0.39 -43.27 21.37
CA THR A 318 0.96 -43.87 21.31
C THR A 318 2.02 -42.85 20.94
N GLY A 319 1.72 -41.94 20.01
CA GLY A 319 2.63 -40.83 19.65
C GLY A 319 2.86 -39.88 20.83
N PHE A 320 1.81 -39.58 21.60
CA PHE A 320 1.93 -38.71 22.78
C PHE A 320 2.77 -39.36 23.88
N LEU A 321 2.59 -40.65 24.13
CA LEU A 321 3.38 -41.42 25.11
C LEU A 321 4.87 -41.50 24.70
N VAL A 322 5.16 -41.76 23.42
CA VAL A 322 6.54 -41.78 22.92
C VAL A 322 7.18 -40.39 23.03
N SER A 323 6.47 -39.31 22.67
CA SER A 323 7.00 -37.95 22.81
C SER A 323 7.26 -37.58 24.28
N PHE A 324 6.38 -38.01 25.19
CA PHE A 324 6.53 -37.77 26.61
C PHE A 324 7.73 -38.53 27.21
N LEU A 325 7.93 -39.79 26.79
CA LEU A 325 9.09 -40.59 27.20
C LEU A 325 10.40 -40.00 26.66
N LEU A 326 10.44 -39.55 25.40
CA LEU A 326 11.61 -38.87 24.81
C LEU A 326 11.91 -37.53 25.50
N ARG A 327 10.88 -36.77 25.91
CA ARG A 327 11.06 -35.53 26.66
C ARG A 327 11.60 -35.79 28.07
N ARG A 328 11.13 -36.85 28.74
CA ARG A 328 11.63 -37.24 30.06
C ARG A 328 13.06 -37.75 30.03
N THR A 329 13.44 -38.55 29.03
CA THR A 329 14.83 -39.01 28.87
C THR A 329 15.75 -37.86 28.48
N GLY A 330 15.32 -36.95 27.62
CA GLY A 330 16.07 -35.73 27.27
C GLY A 330 16.31 -34.80 28.46
N ILE A 331 15.31 -34.60 29.32
CA ILE A 331 15.45 -33.80 30.56
C ILE A 331 16.38 -34.51 31.55
N LEU A 332 16.31 -35.83 31.70
CA LEU A 332 17.19 -36.61 32.57
C LEU A 332 18.65 -36.58 32.08
N VAL A 333 18.87 -36.70 30.77
CA VAL A 333 20.22 -36.57 30.16
C VAL A 333 20.76 -35.16 30.35
N CYS A 334 19.96 -34.11 30.13
CA CYS A 334 20.36 -32.73 30.42
C CYS A 334 20.67 -32.50 31.90
N PHE A 335 19.92 -33.11 32.82
CA PHE A 335 20.16 -33.01 34.25
C PHE A 335 21.45 -33.74 34.67
N LEU A 336 21.73 -34.92 34.11
CA LEU A 336 22.97 -35.68 34.36
C LEU A 336 24.21 -35.00 33.74
N LEU A 337 24.08 -34.38 32.56
CA LEU A 337 25.13 -33.57 31.94
C LEU A 337 25.42 -32.28 32.72
N ARG A 338 24.39 -31.62 33.28
CA ARG A 338 24.55 -30.47 34.19
C ARG A 338 25.20 -30.87 35.53
N ARG A 339 24.90 -32.07 36.05
CA ARG A 339 25.53 -32.60 37.28
C ARG A 339 27.00 -32.97 37.09
N ARG A 340 27.42 -33.36 35.88
CA ARG A 340 28.84 -33.61 35.55
C ARG A 340 29.67 -32.32 35.37
N ARG A 341 29.04 -31.19 35.05
CA ARG A 341 29.71 -29.87 34.97
C ARG A 341 29.82 -29.13 36.32
N SER A 342 29.16 -29.59 37.38
CA SER A 342 29.09 -28.91 38.69
C SER A 342 30.02 -29.53 39.77
N LYS A 343 31.09 -30.23 39.37
CA LYS A 343 32.10 -30.77 40.30
C LYS A 343 33.53 -30.29 40.00
N GLY A 344 33.66 -29.10 39.41
CA GLY A 344 34.96 -28.43 39.27
C GLY A 344 34.85 -26.96 39.64
N ARG A 345 35.58 -26.60 40.71
CA ARG A 345 35.96 -25.24 41.15
C ARG A 345 35.08 -24.61 42.24
N GLN A 346 35.54 -24.84 43.46
CA GLN A 346 35.31 -24.03 44.65
C GLN A 346 36.48 -23.02 44.79
N ILE A 347 36.33 -22.04 45.70
CA ILE A 347 37.17 -20.86 46.03
C ILE A 347 36.72 -19.63 45.21
N GLY A 348 36.28 -18.49 45.75
CA GLY A 348 36.13 -17.97 47.12
C GLY A 348 36.15 -16.42 47.05
N GLU A 349 35.46 -15.76 47.99
CA GLU A 349 35.54 -14.34 48.41
C GLU A 349 34.58 -13.26 47.83
N ASP A 350 34.24 -12.37 48.76
CA ASP A 350 33.19 -11.34 48.83
C ASP A 350 33.75 -9.92 48.55
N VAL A 351 32.98 -9.09 47.80
CA VAL A 351 32.80 -7.60 47.90
C VAL A 351 33.99 -6.68 47.49
N PRO A 352 33.81 -5.42 46.99
CA PRO A 352 32.83 -4.77 46.11
C PRO A 352 33.46 -4.03 44.89
N GLY A 353 32.60 -3.49 44.01
CA GLY A 353 32.81 -2.38 43.06
C GLY A 353 34.22 -2.00 42.59
N GLU A 354 34.51 -2.20 41.30
CA GLU A 354 35.64 -1.60 40.61
C GLU A 354 35.19 -0.79 39.39
N GLU A 355 35.57 0.48 39.42
CA GLU A 355 35.67 1.40 38.30
C GLU A 355 36.58 0.80 37.22
N ALA A 356 36.19 0.93 35.95
CA ALA A 356 37.00 0.43 34.84
C ALA A 356 38.24 1.33 34.63
N PRO A 357 39.44 0.78 34.38
CA PRO A 357 40.66 1.56 34.23
C PRO A 357 40.68 2.36 32.93
N GLU A 358 41.28 3.54 33.00
CA GLU A 358 41.67 4.37 31.87
C GLU A 358 43.00 3.87 31.26
N ASP A 359 43.11 4.07 29.95
CA ASP A 359 44.29 4.03 29.07
C ASP A 359 44.94 2.66 28.71
N GLU A 360 44.86 2.27 27.43
CA GLU A 360 45.89 2.55 26.42
C GLU A 360 45.60 1.79 25.10
N PHE A 361 45.57 2.54 23.99
CA PHE A 361 45.86 2.14 22.61
C PHE A 361 45.52 0.70 22.18
N GLU A 362 44.24 0.44 21.97
CA GLU A 362 43.83 -0.48 20.89
C GLU A 362 43.39 0.36 19.70
N GLU A 363 44.02 0.12 18.56
CA GLU A 363 43.64 0.57 17.23
C GLU A 363 42.26 -0.06 16.90
N GLN A 364 41.20 0.46 17.52
CA GLN A 364 39.85 -0.09 17.45
C GLN A 364 39.24 0.24 16.10
N ALA A 365 39.25 -0.74 15.19
CA ALA A 365 38.60 -0.66 13.87
C ALA A 365 37.05 -0.55 13.93
N GLY A 366 36.46 -0.27 15.09
CA GLY A 366 35.02 -0.24 15.36
C GLY A 366 34.55 1.06 16.04
N PRO A 367 33.24 1.34 16.07
CA PRO A 367 32.72 2.54 16.73
C PRO A 367 32.98 2.52 18.24
N ARG A 368 33.56 3.59 18.80
CA ARG A 368 33.89 3.66 20.24
C ARG A 368 32.71 4.13 21.10
N ARG A 369 32.76 3.83 22.39
CA ARG A 369 31.82 4.39 23.37
C ARG A 369 32.31 5.78 23.82
N PHE A 370 31.42 6.76 23.80
CA PHE A 370 31.65 8.12 24.27
C PHE A 370 31.00 8.34 25.64
N ARG A 371 31.61 9.18 26.49
CA ARG A 371 30.95 9.71 27.70
C ARG A 371 29.98 10.82 27.31
N TYR A 372 28.88 11.00 28.05
CA TYR A 372 27.91 12.06 27.72
C TYR A 372 28.54 13.46 27.79
N SER A 373 29.37 13.72 28.82
CA SER A 373 30.06 15.00 29.01
C SER A 373 31.00 15.37 27.84
N GLU A 374 31.60 14.37 27.20
CA GLU A 374 32.44 14.55 26.02
C GLU A 374 31.62 15.07 24.83
N LEU A 375 30.47 14.45 24.56
CA LEU A 375 29.57 14.86 23.47
C LEU A 375 28.85 16.18 23.77
N GLU A 376 28.51 16.41 25.03
CA GLU A 376 27.94 17.69 25.48
C GLU A 376 28.94 18.83 25.24
N ALA A 377 30.21 18.65 25.60
CA ALA A 377 31.24 19.65 25.31
C ALA A 377 31.50 19.81 23.81
N ALA A 378 31.53 18.70 23.05
CA ALA A 378 31.77 18.72 21.61
C ALA A 378 30.68 19.46 20.81
N THR A 379 29.44 19.44 21.30
CA THR A 379 28.26 20.08 20.66
C THR A 379 27.92 21.44 21.28
N ASN A 380 28.82 22.00 22.09
CA ASN A 380 28.59 23.25 22.83
C ASN A 380 27.28 23.23 23.63
N PHE A 381 27.12 22.20 24.47
CA PHE A 381 25.93 21.93 25.29
C PHE A 381 24.65 21.73 24.46
N PHE A 382 24.77 21.06 23.30
CA PHE A 382 23.66 20.88 22.36
C PHE A 382 23.01 22.22 21.97
N SER A 383 23.84 23.23 21.69
CA SER A 383 23.35 24.56 21.32
C SER A 383 22.50 24.50 20.06
N GLU A 384 21.38 25.23 20.04
CA GLU A 384 20.55 25.35 18.83
C GLU A 384 21.31 25.95 17.64
N LYS A 385 22.43 26.66 17.87
CA LYS A 385 23.30 27.16 16.80
C LYS A 385 24.02 26.03 16.04
N GLU A 386 24.31 24.94 16.72
CA GLU A 386 25.00 23.77 16.15
C GLU A 386 24.00 22.74 15.62
N LYS A 387 22.70 23.02 15.66
CA LYS A 387 21.68 22.06 15.25
C LYS A 387 21.63 21.95 13.72
N LEU A 388 21.87 20.74 13.23
CA LEU A 388 21.83 20.40 11.81
C LEU A 388 20.41 20.03 11.35
N GLY A 389 19.60 19.49 12.26
CA GLY A 389 18.21 19.13 11.97
C GLY A 389 17.50 18.45 13.14
N GLU A 390 16.19 18.29 13.01
CA GLU A 390 15.33 17.60 13.97
C GLU A 390 14.25 16.82 13.22
N GLY A 391 13.95 15.61 13.70
CA GLY A 391 12.89 14.77 13.16
C GLY A 391 12.31 13.84 14.22
N GLY A 392 11.43 12.92 13.80
CA GLY A 392 10.77 11.96 14.71
C GLY A 392 11.73 11.07 15.52
N PHE A 393 12.99 11.00 15.11
CA PHE A 393 14.04 10.19 15.72
C PHE A 393 14.96 10.97 16.67
N GLY A 394 14.72 12.27 16.83
CA GLY A 394 15.51 13.17 17.67
C GLY A 394 16.21 14.27 16.90
N SER A 395 17.13 14.95 17.57
CA SER A 395 17.84 16.12 17.06
C SER A 395 19.29 15.76 16.71
N VAL A 396 19.81 16.34 15.63
CA VAL A 396 21.19 16.15 15.18
C VAL A 396 21.95 17.46 15.33
N TYR A 397 23.11 17.39 15.98
CA TYR A 397 23.97 18.53 16.23
C TYR A 397 25.34 18.33 15.58
N GLN A 398 25.92 19.39 15.05
CA GLN A 398 27.32 19.44 14.70
C GLN A 398 28.15 19.40 15.99
N GLY A 399 29.23 18.63 15.98
CA GLY A 399 30.17 18.57 17.09
C GLY A 399 31.61 18.56 16.61
N HIS A 400 32.52 18.95 17.49
CA HIS A 400 33.96 18.89 17.25
C HIS A 400 34.63 18.10 18.37
N LEU A 401 35.12 16.90 18.03
CA LEU A 401 35.89 16.05 18.94
C LEU A 401 37.34 16.55 18.98
N LYS A 402 37.68 17.29 20.04
CA LYS A 402 38.99 17.96 20.17
C LYS A 402 40.17 17.00 20.17
N ASP A 403 40.02 15.83 20.79
CA ASP A 403 41.11 14.86 20.95
C ASP A 403 41.59 14.28 19.61
N THR A 404 40.67 14.17 18.64
CA THR A 404 40.94 13.62 17.30
C THR A 404 40.87 14.66 16.18
N ASP A 405 40.66 15.94 16.54
CA ASP A 405 40.37 17.05 15.62
C ASP A 405 39.30 16.71 14.56
N LEU A 406 38.23 16.02 14.97
CA LEU A 406 37.24 15.46 14.05
C LEU A 406 35.89 16.16 14.18
N HIS A 407 35.37 16.65 13.07
CA HIS A 407 34.02 17.18 12.98
C HIS A 407 33.02 16.03 12.78
N VAL A 408 31.96 16.03 13.59
CA VAL A 408 31.00 14.92 13.69
C VAL A 408 29.56 15.43 13.67
N ALA A 409 28.64 14.52 13.35
CA ALA A 409 27.21 14.71 13.55
C ALA A 409 26.75 13.86 14.74
N VAL A 410 26.23 14.49 15.78
CA VAL A 410 25.75 13.86 17.02
C VAL A 410 24.23 13.81 17.01
N LYS A 411 23.66 12.63 16.76
CA LYS A 411 22.20 12.37 16.81
C LYS A 411 21.82 12.03 18.25
N ARG A 412 21.05 12.90 18.91
CA ARG A 412 20.48 12.70 20.23
C ARG A 412 19.06 12.16 20.10
N VAL A 413 18.86 10.90 20.49
CA VAL A 413 17.58 10.20 20.34
C VAL A 413 16.54 10.75 21.31
N SER A 414 15.31 10.97 20.82
CA SER A 414 14.22 11.49 21.64
C SER A 414 13.84 10.52 22.79
N LYS A 415 13.59 11.08 23.98
CA LYS A 415 13.21 10.32 25.19
C LYS A 415 11.75 9.86 25.21
N SER A 416 10.89 10.42 24.34
CA SER A 416 9.43 10.32 24.47
C SER A 416 8.79 9.06 23.86
N SER A 417 9.57 8.13 23.28
CA SER A 417 8.99 6.93 22.66
C SER A 417 9.77 5.64 22.98
N GLY A 418 9.03 4.55 23.24
CA GLY A 418 9.61 3.20 23.30
C GLY A 418 10.17 2.72 21.95
N GLN A 419 9.85 3.44 20.86
CA GLN A 419 10.32 3.19 19.51
C GLN A 419 11.76 3.70 19.30
N GLY A 420 12.10 4.91 19.76
CA GLY A 420 13.44 5.49 19.58
C GLY A 420 14.55 4.64 20.22
N ARG A 421 14.28 4.00 21.37
CA ARG A 421 15.22 3.04 21.98
C ARG A 421 15.44 1.79 21.13
N LYS A 422 14.40 1.29 20.46
CA LYS A 422 14.52 0.13 19.55
C LYS A 422 15.34 0.48 18.32
N GLU A 423 15.16 1.68 17.78
CA GLU A 423 15.91 2.19 16.64
C GLU A 423 17.38 2.39 17.00
N TYR A 424 17.67 3.05 18.13
CA TYR A 424 19.02 3.17 18.67
C TYR A 424 19.72 1.81 18.77
N ASN A 425 19.07 0.82 19.40
CA ASN A 425 19.64 -0.51 19.56
C ASN A 425 19.85 -1.22 18.21
N SER A 426 18.93 -1.03 17.26
CA SER A 426 19.03 -1.62 15.92
C SER A 426 20.18 -1.01 15.15
N GLU A 427 20.30 0.32 15.21
CA GLU A 427 21.33 1.10 14.53
C GLU A 427 22.71 0.73 15.08
N VAL A 428 22.96 0.83 16.39
CA VAL A 428 24.22 0.41 17.02
C VAL A 428 24.59 -1.02 16.64
N LYS A 429 23.61 -1.95 16.64
CA LYS A 429 23.86 -3.36 16.32
C LYS A 429 24.24 -3.59 14.85
N ILE A 430 23.57 -2.91 13.92
CA ILE A 430 23.72 -3.15 12.48
C ILE A 430 24.88 -2.32 11.94
N ILE A 431 24.84 -0.99 12.07
CA ILE A 431 25.79 -0.10 11.40
C ILE A 431 27.23 -0.25 11.93
N SER A 432 27.40 -0.71 13.17
CA SER A 432 28.73 -0.93 13.75
C SER A 432 29.56 -1.96 13.00
N GLN A 433 28.91 -2.90 12.31
CA GLN A 433 29.52 -3.99 11.56
C GLN A 433 29.67 -3.69 10.07
N LEU A 434 29.19 -2.53 9.62
CA LEU A 434 29.18 -2.17 8.20
C LEU A 434 30.31 -1.20 7.89
N ARG A 435 30.96 -1.44 6.75
CA ARG A 435 32.01 -0.60 6.18
C ARG A 435 31.84 -0.58 4.66
N HIS A 436 31.35 0.52 4.12
CA HIS A 436 31.19 0.69 2.68
C HIS A 436 31.26 2.18 2.33
N ARG A 437 31.88 2.53 1.20
CA ARG A 437 32.11 3.94 0.79
C ARG A 437 30.82 4.75 0.63
N ASN A 438 29.71 4.07 0.33
CA ASN A 438 28.38 4.66 0.15
C ASN A 438 27.44 4.43 1.35
N LEU A 439 27.97 4.12 2.54
CA LEU A 439 27.23 4.11 3.80
C LEU A 439 27.79 5.16 4.75
N VAL A 440 26.93 5.84 5.52
CA VAL A 440 27.38 6.82 6.52
C VAL A 440 28.07 6.08 7.67
N GLN A 441 29.31 6.47 7.96
CA GLN A 441 30.13 5.84 8.97
C GLN A 441 29.72 6.24 10.39
N LEU A 442 29.33 5.25 11.21
CA LEU A 442 29.20 5.44 12.65
C LEU A 442 30.58 5.48 13.31
N ILE A 443 30.92 6.58 13.96
CA ILE A 443 32.17 6.79 14.70
C ILE A 443 32.02 6.27 16.13
N GLY A 444 30.82 6.38 16.72
CA GLY A 444 30.57 5.84 18.05
C GLY A 444 29.19 6.10 18.59
N TRP A 445 29.02 5.81 19.87
CA TRP A 445 27.74 5.83 20.55
C TRP A 445 27.89 6.20 22.03
N CYS A 446 26.83 6.76 22.61
CA CYS A 446 26.73 7.03 24.04
C CYS A 446 25.41 6.46 24.59
N HIS A 447 25.51 5.81 25.75
CA HIS A 447 24.38 5.40 26.58
C HIS A 447 24.76 5.66 28.03
N ASP A 448 24.26 6.78 28.56
CA ASP A 448 24.60 7.26 29.90
C ASP A 448 23.46 8.12 30.46
N GLY A 449 23.15 8.00 31.75
CA GLY A 449 22.11 8.81 32.41
C GLY A 449 20.70 8.77 31.76
N GLY A 450 20.40 7.75 30.94
CA GLY A 450 19.15 7.67 30.15
C GLY A 450 19.19 8.43 28.82
N GLU A 451 20.31 9.06 28.47
CA GLU A 451 20.60 9.65 27.18
C GLU A 451 21.12 8.59 26.19
N LEU A 452 20.63 8.65 24.96
CA LEU A 452 21.02 7.77 23.87
C LEU A 452 21.50 8.65 22.71
N LEU A 453 22.80 8.57 22.39
CA LEU A 453 23.40 9.36 21.31
C LEU A 453 24.20 8.49 20.35
N LEU A 454 24.20 8.88 19.08
CA LEU A 454 24.96 8.27 17.99
C LEU A 454 25.84 9.34 17.34
N VAL A 455 27.09 8.97 17.06
CA VAL A 455 28.10 9.88 16.52
C VAL A 455 28.50 9.41 15.13
N TYR A 456 28.26 10.22 14.11
CA TYR A 456 28.57 9.92 12.71
C TYR A 456 29.62 10.88 12.17
N GLU A 457 30.27 10.49 11.07
CA GLU A 457 31.02 11.43 10.24
C GLU A 457 30.10 12.59 9.79
N LEU A 458 30.64 13.81 9.79
CA LEU A 458 29.88 14.98 9.35
C LEU A 458 29.74 14.98 7.82
N MET A 459 28.51 15.22 7.35
CA MET A 459 28.16 15.30 5.93
C MET A 459 27.90 16.77 5.57
N PRO A 460 28.91 17.51 5.06
CA PRO A 460 28.83 18.98 4.96
C PRO A 460 27.81 19.46 3.93
N ASN A 461 27.48 18.65 2.92
CA ASN A 461 26.47 18.98 1.92
C ASN A 461 25.06 18.53 2.32
N GLY A 462 24.87 17.98 3.53
CA GLY A 462 23.56 17.59 4.04
C GLY A 462 22.93 16.41 3.28
N SER A 463 21.60 16.35 3.28
CA SER A 463 20.84 15.26 2.66
C SER A 463 20.45 15.58 1.21
N LEU A 464 20.28 14.55 0.38
CA LEU A 464 19.89 14.66 -1.02
C LEU A 464 18.58 15.43 -1.21
N ASN A 465 17.65 15.28 -0.27
CA ASN A 465 16.34 15.94 -0.26
C ASN A 465 16.45 17.48 -0.40
N THR A 466 17.47 18.10 0.18
CA THR A 466 17.63 19.57 0.11
C THR A 466 18.15 20.04 -1.26
N HIS A 467 18.68 19.14 -2.08
CA HIS A 467 19.23 19.46 -3.40
C HIS A 467 18.26 19.13 -4.54
N ILE A 468 17.60 17.97 -4.51
CA ILE A 468 16.77 17.51 -5.64
C ILE A 468 15.50 18.35 -5.87
N HIS A 469 14.98 19.00 -4.81
CA HIS A 469 13.78 19.85 -4.88
C HIS A 469 14.11 21.36 -4.85
N SER A 470 15.39 21.72 -4.83
CA SER A 470 15.81 23.12 -4.78
C SER A 470 15.70 23.76 -6.17
N GLN A 471 14.94 24.87 -6.23
CA GLN A 471 14.85 25.70 -7.45
C GLN A 471 16.15 26.49 -7.72
N ASN A 472 16.99 26.69 -6.70
CA ASN A 472 18.16 27.57 -6.77
C ASN A 472 19.47 26.81 -6.97
N ASN A 473 19.50 25.49 -6.80
CA ASN A 473 20.72 24.68 -6.92
C ASN A 473 20.46 23.42 -7.75
N VAL A 474 20.37 23.60 -9.07
CA VAL A 474 20.06 22.50 -9.99
C VAL A 474 21.28 21.59 -10.15
N MET A 475 21.20 20.38 -9.59
CA MET A 475 22.23 19.36 -9.78
C MET A 475 22.33 18.92 -11.24
N SER A 476 23.57 18.79 -11.73
CA SER A 476 23.84 18.27 -13.07
C SER A 476 23.37 16.82 -13.21
N TRP A 477 23.04 16.42 -14.45
CA TRP A 477 22.64 15.04 -14.72
C TRP A 477 23.73 14.02 -14.34
N GLN A 478 25.00 14.37 -14.59
CA GLN A 478 26.11 13.50 -14.22
C GLN A 478 26.16 13.27 -12.71
N LEU A 479 26.01 14.34 -11.91
CA LEU A 479 26.01 14.21 -10.45
C LEU A 479 24.82 13.38 -9.96
N ARG A 480 23.62 13.61 -10.51
CA ARG A 480 22.42 12.79 -10.22
C ARG A 480 22.66 11.31 -10.50
N TYR A 481 23.30 11.00 -11.63
CA TYR A 481 23.66 9.65 -12.02
C TYR A 481 24.66 9.00 -11.05
N ASP A 482 25.70 9.73 -10.66
CA ASP A 482 26.72 9.24 -9.73
C ASP A 482 26.13 8.97 -8.33
N ILE A 483 25.19 9.81 -7.89
CA ILE A 483 24.43 9.63 -6.64
C ILE A 483 23.64 8.31 -6.67
N VAL A 484 22.82 8.08 -7.69
CA VAL A 484 21.99 6.86 -7.74
C VAL A 484 22.82 5.60 -7.90
N LEU A 485 23.95 5.67 -8.61
CA LEU A 485 24.91 4.56 -8.70
C LEU A 485 25.54 4.25 -7.35
N GLY A 486 25.90 5.28 -6.57
CA GLY A 486 26.39 5.13 -5.21
C GLY A 486 25.39 4.44 -4.28
N ILE A 487 24.11 4.81 -4.37
CA ILE A 487 23.04 4.18 -3.56
C ILE A 487 22.75 2.75 -4.02
N GLY A 488 22.76 2.47 -5.33
CA GLY A 488 22.70 1.10 -5.84
C GLY A 488 23.86 0.23 -5.32
N SER A 489 25.07 0.78 -5.27
CA SER A 489 26.24 0.11 -4.68
C SER A 489 26.06 -0.18 -3.19
N ALA A 490 25.47 0.75 -2.43
CA ALA A 490 25.16 0.54 -1.02
C ALA A 490 24.14 -0.59 -0.81
N LEU A 491 23.06 -0.61 -1.61
CA LEU A 491 22.03 -1.64 -1.51
C LEU A 491 22.54 -3.02 -1.88
N LEU A 492 23.34 -3.13 -2.94
CA LEU A 492 24.01 -4.37 -3.31
C LEU A 492 24.83 -4.93 -2.14
N TYR A 493 25.61 -4.06 -1.49
CA TYR A 493 26.40 -4.44 -0.32
C TYR A 493 25.52 -4.93 0.84
N LEU A 494 24.42 -4.22 1.16
CA LEU A 494 23.52 -4.60 2.24
C LEU A 494 22.79 -5.92 1.98
N HIS A 495 22.36 -6.16 0.73
CA HIS A 495 21.57 -7.35 0.38
C HIS A 495 22.42 -8.59 0.11
N GLN A 496 23.60 -8.43 -0.48
CA GLN A 496 24.38 -9.55 -1.02
C GLN A 496 25.76 -9.72 -0.40
N ASP A 497 26.54 -8.64 -0.29
CA ASP A 497 27.97 -8.73 0.06
C ASP A 497 28.25 -8.72 1.56
N SER A 498 27.30 -8.26 2.37
CA SER A 498 27.40 -8.33 3.83
C SER A 498 27.19 -9.77 4.34
N GLU A 499 27.76 -10.08 5.51
CA GLU A 499 27.72 -11.43 6.10
C GLU A 499 26.28 -11.97 6.21
N ARG A 500 25.34 -11.10 6.56
CA ARG A 500 23.91 -11.38 6.61
C ARG A 500 23.18 -10.35 5.78
N CYS A 501 22.15 -10.77 5.05
CA CYS A 501 21.30 -9.84 4.32
C CYS A 501 20.67 -8.82 5.29
N ILE A 502 20.80 -7.55 4.99
CA ILE A 502 20.28 -6.44 5.78
C ILE A 502 19.24 -5.70 4.96
N LEU A 503 18.01 -5.63 5.48
CA LEU A 503 16.99 -4.73 4.94
C LEU A 503 17.13 -3.36 5.60
N HIS A 504 17.14 -2.30 4.79
CA HIS A 504 17.20 -0.92 5.26
C HIS A 504 15.84 -0.43 5.75
N ARG A 505 14.78 -0.66 4.96
CA ARG A 505 13.35 -0.36 5.23
C ARG A 505 12.96 1.13 5.29
N ASP A 506 13.91 2.03 5.11
CA ASP A 506 13.64 3.49 5.05
C ASP A 506 14.53 4.21 4.04
N ILE A 507 14.58 3.72 2.81
CA ILE A 507 15.36 4.35 1.73
C ILE A 507 14.57 5.53 1.18
N LYS A 508 15.12 6.74 1.30
CA LYS A 508 14.51 8.00 0.85
C LYS A 508 15.57 9.10 0.74
N PRO A 509 15.34 10.20 0.01
CA PRO A 509 16.32 11.27 -0.18
C PRO A 509 16.79 11.94 1.12
N SER A 510 15.96 11.97 2.17
CA SER A 510 16.36 12.55 3.47
C SER A 510 17.34 11.67 4.26
N ASN A 511 17.43 10.37 3.94
CA ASN A 511 18.38 9.44 4.53
C ASN A 511 19.62 9.22 3.65
N ILE A 512 19.71 9.89 2.50
CA ILE A 512 20.87 9.87 1.62
C ILE A 512 21.67 11.14 1.85
N MET A 513 22.86 11.00 2.43
CA MET A 513 23.74 12.13 2.76
C MET A 513 24.80 12.33 1.69
N LEU A 514 25.28 13.57 1.57
CA LEU A 514 26.30 13.97 0.61
C LEU A 514 27.55 14.44 1.35
N ASP A 515 28.68 13.80 1.06
CA ASP A 515 29.98 14.22 1.60
C ASP A 515 30.52 15.46 0.88
N ALA A 516 31.73 15.92 1.26
CA ALA A 516 32.35 17.11 0.67
C ALA A 516 32.55 17.04 -0.86
N SER A 517 32.65 15.83 -1.41
CA SER A 517 32.79 15.55 -2.84
C SER A 517 31.47 15.29 -3.56
N PHE A 518 30.33 15.47 -2.85
CA PHE A 518 28.99 15.07 -3.30
C PHE A 518 28.84 13.56 -3.55
N THR A 519 29.69 12.73 -2.95
CA THR A 519 29.49 11.27 -2.99
C THR A 519 28.33 10.92 -2.06
N ALA A 520 27.37 10.14 -2.58
CA ALA A 520 26.18 9.72 -1.83
C ALA A 520 26.48 8.60 -0.84
N LYS A 521 25.98 8.77 0.39
CA LYS A 521 26.08 7.81 1.48
C LYS A 521 24.71 7.56 2.11
N LEU A 522 24.25 6.31 2.12
CA LEU A 522 23.02 5.91 2.77
C LEU A 522 23.21 5.85 4.30
N GLY A 523 22.32 6.48 5.04
CA GLY A 523 22.30 6.50 6.50
C GLY A 523 20.93 6.17 7.09
N ASP A 524 20.83 6.30 8.40
CA ASP A 524 19.66 5.98 9.24
C ASP A 524 19.23 4.50 9.21
N PHE A 525 19.89 3.71 10.05
CA PHE A 525 19.66 2.26 10.17
C PHE A 525 18.70 1.91 11.31
N GLY A 526 17.92 2.86 11.83
CA GLY A 526 17.01 2.63 12.96
C GLY A 526 15.95 1.56 12.69
N LEU A 527 15.43 1.51 11.45
CA LEU A 527 14.44 0.52 11.03
C LEU A 527 15.03 -0.76 10.45
N ALA A 528 16.36 -0.80 10.26
CA ALA A 528 17.04 -1.87 9.56
C ALA A 528 16.92 -3.22 10.29
N ARG A 529 16.90 -4.33 9.54
CA ARG A 529 16.75 -5.69 10.09
C ARG A 529 17.67 -6.69 9.40
N LEU A 530 18.26 -7.58 10.19
CA LEU A 530 19.01 -8.73 9.68
C LEU A 530 18.02 -9.82 9.24
N MET A 531 18.24 -10.39 8.06
CA MET A 531 17.53 -11.54 7.53
C MET A 531 18.43 -12.78 7.53
N ASP A 532 17.86 -13.92 7.87
CA ASP A 532 18.50 -15.21 7.60
C ASP A 532 18.34 -15.51 6.10
N ARG A 533 19.44 -15.85 5.41
CA ARG A 533 19.46 -16.06 3.94
C ARG A 533 18.48 -17.14 3.45
N ASP A 534 18.04 -18.03 4.34
CA ASP A 534 17.08 -19.10 4.06
C ASP A 534 15.61 -18.63 4.05
N ARG A 535 15.33 -17.36 4.41
CA ARG A 535 13.97 -16.79 4.45
C ARG A 535 13.87 -15.62 3.47
N GLN A 536 12.95 -15.71 2.51
CA GLN A 536 12.72 -14.66 1.51
C GLN A 536 12.03 -13.40 2.07
N SER A 537 11.35 -13.49 3.22
CA SER A 537 10.69 -12.35 3.85
C SER A 537 10.54 -12.55 5.36
N HIS A 538 10.41 -11.43 6.09
CA HIS A 538 10.17 -11.44 7.53
C HIS A 538 8.91 -10.63 7.87
N THR A 539 7.99 -11.22 8.64
CA THR A 539 6.90 -10.48 9.27
C THR A 539 7.50 -9.48 10.25
N THR A 540 7.28 -8.20 10.00
CA THR A 540 7.79 -7.11 10.85
C THR A 540 6.65 -6.15 11.17
N ALA A 541 6.80 -5.37 12.23
CA ALA A 541 5.88 -4.26 12.44
C ALA A 541 6.00 -3.30 11.24
N LEU A 542 4.86 -2.91 10.66
CA LEU A 542 4.79 -1.95 9.57
C LEU A 542 5.51 -0.67 9.98
N ALA A 543 6.59 -0.35 9.28
CA ALA A 543 7.45 0.79 9.57
C ALA A 543 8.21 1.16 8.29
N GLY A 544 8.37 2.46 8.06
CA GLY A 544 8.92 3.04 6.84
C GLY A 544 8.22 4.36 6.55
N THR A 545 8.68 5.07 5.52
CA THR A 545 8.05 6.33 5.09
C THR A 545 7.01 6.06 4.01
N MET A 546 5.77 6.49 4.24
CA MET A 546 4.56 6.18 3.45
C MET A 546 4.78 6.10 1.93
N TRP A 547 5.32 7.16 1.34
CA TRP A 547 5.48 7.32 -0.11
C TRP A 547 6.68 6.57 -0.72
N TYR A 548 7.43 5.84 0.11
CA TYR A 548 8.55 5.01 -0.32
C TYR A 548 8.30 3.54 -0.04
N MET A 549 7.23 3.20 0.70
CA MET A 549 6.93 1.83 1.07
C MET A 549 6.36 1.06 -0.12
N ASP A 550 6.89 -0.13 -0.31
CA ASP A 550 6.36 -1.12 -1.25
C ASP A 550 4.88 -1.45 -0.93
N PRO A 551 3.97 -1.36 -1.91
CA PRO A 551 2.57 -1.74 -1.75
C PRO A 551 2.38 -3.15 -1.21
N GLU A 552 3.20 -4.12 -1.61
CA GLU A 552 3.11 -5.49 -1.08
C GLU A 552 3.53 -5.54 0.40
N CYS A 553 4.59 -4.80 0.77
CA CYS A 553 5.01 -4.66 2.16
C CYS A 553 3.92 -3.97 3.02
N LEU A 554 3.22 -2.97 2.47
CA LEU A 554 2.09 -2.30 3.12
C LEU A 554 0.93 -3.27 3.39
N LEU A 555 0.57 -4.08 2.40
CA LEU A 555 -0.55 -5.02 2.47
C LEU A 555 -0.23 -6.24 3.35
N SER A 556 0.96 -6.80 3.20
CA SER A 556 1.34 -8.07 3.85
C SER A 556 2.00 -7.89 5.22
N GLY A 557 2.49 -6.68 5.54
CA GLY A 557 3.35 -6.42 6.70
C GLY A 557 4.71 -7.14 6.64
N LYS A 558 5.12 -7.63 5.47
CA LYS A 558 6.37 -8.36 5.27
C LYS A 558 7.35 -7.53 4.46
N ALA A 559 8.49 -7.22 5.08
CA ALA A 559 9.59 -6.57 4.38
C ALA A 559 10.50 -7.63 3.73
N SER A 560 11.05 -7.28 2.57
CA SER A 560 11.94 -8.10 1.74
C SER A 560 13.00 -7.23 1.06
N THR A 561 13.98 -7.85 0.40
CA THR A 561 14.94 -7.09 -0.44
C THR A 561 14.22 -6.36 -1.56
N SER A 562 13.15 -6.93 -2.12
CA SER A 562 12.31 -6.28 -3.13
C SER A 562 11.64 -5.00 -2.61
N SER A 563 11.26 -4.96 -1.32
CA SER A 563 10.69 -3.75 -0.73
C SER A 563 11.70 -2.59 -0.66
N ASP A 564 12.97 -2.87 -0.36
CA ASP A 564 14.06 -1.87 -0.42
C ASP A 564 14.32 -1.42 -1.87
N VAL A 565 14.26 -2.35 -2.84
CA VAL A 565 14.41 -2.05 -4.26
C VAL A 565 13.28 -1.16 -4.77
N TYR A 566 12.04 -1.37 -4.31
CA TYR A 566 10.92 -0.48 -4.62
C TYR A 566 11.19 0.95 -4.11
N SER A 567 11.57 1.10 -2.84
CA SER A 567 11.92 2.40 -2.26
C SER A 567 13.04 3.09 -3.04
N PHE A 568 14.06 2.34 -3.45
CA PHE A 568 15.13 2.84 -4.33
C PHE A 568 14.61 3.27 -5.70
N GLY A 569 13.66 2.53 -6.28
CA GLY A 569 12.96 2.91 -7.51
C GLY A 569 12.26 4.26 -7.40
N VAL A 570 11.59 4.54 -6.28
CA VAL A 570 10.99 5.87 -6.02
C VAL A 570 12.07 6.96 -6.01
N VAL A 571 13.18 6.74 -5.30
CA VAL A 571 14.32 7.68 -5.25
C VAL A 571 14.90 7.93 -6.65
N LEU A 572 15.02 6.89 -7.50
CA LEU A 572 15.47 7.05 -8.89
C LEU A 572 14.56 8.02 -9.66
N LEU A 573 13.25 7.88 -9.51
CA LEU A 573 12.28 8.73 -10.20
C LEU A 573 12.33 10.17 -9.67
N GLU A 574 12.43 10.38 -8.37
CA GLU A 574 12.57 11.71 -7.79
C GLU A 574 13.86 12.40 -8.26
N VAL A 575 14.99 11.68 -8.26
CA VAL A 575 16.27 12.19 -8.74
C VAL A 575 16.19 12.52 -10.24
N ALA A 576 15.50 11.70 -11.03
CA ALA A 576 15.35 11.95 -12.46
C ALA A 576 14.42 13.14 -12.77
N CYS A 577 13.30 13.25 -12.05
CA CYS A 577 12.24 14.22 -12.33
C CYS A 577 12.40 15.55 -11.55
N GLY A 578 13.17 15.55 -10.45
CA GLY A 578 13.22 16.68 -9.51
C GLY A 578 11.91 16.96 -8.78
N LYS A 579 10.94 16.03 -8.81
CA LYS A 579 9.63 16.16 -8.18
C LYS A 579 9.58 15.34 -6.89
N HIS A 580 8.74 15.77 -5.96
CA HIS A 580 8.42 14.99 -4.76
C HIS A 580 7.67 13.69 -5.12
N PRO A 581 7.60 12.71 -4.20
CA PRO A 581 6.86 11.46 -4.41
C PRO A 581 5.36 11.68 -4.60
N ILE A 582 4.87 12.85 -4.18
CA ILE A 582 3.51 13.33 -4.38
C ILE A 582 3.57 14.41 -5.47
N VAL A 583 2.81 14.23 -6.54
CA VAL A 583 2.72 15.16 -7.66
C VAL A 583 1.32 15.76 -7.68
N GLU A 584 1.24 17.08 -7.59
CA GLU A 584 0.00 17.83 -7.85
C GLU A 584 -0.23 17.92 -9.35
N VAL A 585 -1.39 17.48 -9.80
CA VAL A 585 -1.85 17.59 -11.18
C VAL A 585 -3.00 18.58 -11.21
N SER A 586 -2.81 19.69 -11.93
CA SER A 586 -3.87 20.65 -12.21
C SER A 586 -4.66 20.19 -13.44
N ASP A 587 -5.97 20.12 -13.31
CA ASP A 587 -6.86 20.07 -14.47
C ASP A 587 -7.18 21.51 -14.89
N ASP A 588 -7.09 21.84 -16.18
CA ASP A 588 -7.23 23.22 -16.68
C ASP A 588 -8.67 23.77 -16.53
N THR A 589 -9.59 23.00 -15.93
CA THR A 589 -11.03 23.30 -15.89
C THR A 589 -11.66 23.40 -14.51
N ASP A 590 -11.00 23.03 -13.40
CA ASP A 590 -11.57 23.19 -12.05
C ASP A 590 -10.46 23.46 -10.99
N GLU A 591 -10.78 24.28 -9.98
CA GLU A 591 -9.87 24.68 -8.89
C GLU A 591 -9.48 23.54 -7.90
N GLU A 592 -9.56 22.27 -8.30
CA GLU A 592 -9.29 21.10 -7.46
C GLU A 592 -8.01 20.37 -7.91
N TYR A 593 -6.98 20.41 -7.05
CA TYR A 593 -5.69 19.75 -7.30
C TYR A 593 -5.80 18.26 -6.95
N ALA A 594 -5.69 17.38 -7.94
CA ALA A 594 -5.52 15.94 -7.69
C ALA A 594 -4.05 15.66 -7.33
N THR A 595 -3.81 14.93 -6.24
CA THR A 595 -2.47 14.44 -5.89
C THR A 595 -2.33 12.99 -6.31
N ILE A 596 -1.28 12.70 -7.09
CA ILE A 596 -0.96 11.33 -7.51
C ILE A 596 0.46 10.96 -7.14
N HIS A 597 0.71 9.67 -6.98
CA HIS A 597 2.05 9.18 -6.68
C HIS A 597 2.99 9.36 -7.88
N LEU A 598 4.24 9.73 -7.63
CA LEU A 598 5.25 9.98 -8.67
C LEU A 598 5.45 8.78 -9.60
N VAL A 599 5.41 7.56 -9.05
CA VAL A 599 5.50 6.33 -9.85
C VAL A 599 4.36 6.27 -10.87
N GLN A 600 3.13 6.58 -10.46
CA GLN A 600 1.97 6.60 -11.35
C GLN A 600 2.12 7.68 -12.42
N TRP A 601 2.50 8.90 -12.03
CA TRP A 601 2.71 10.00 -12.96
C TRP A 601 3.76 9.66 -14.02
N VAL A 602 4.92 9.12 -13.62
CA VAL A 602 5.97 8.71 -14.56
C VAL A 602 5.49 7.57 -15.47
N TRP A 603 4.72 6.62 -14.93
CA TRP A 603 4.21 5.47 -15.68
C TRP A 603 3.28 5.90 -16.82
N GLU A 604 2.45 6.92 -16.61
CA GLU A 604 1.57 7.48 -17.65
C GLU A 604 2.36 8.10 -18.81
N PHE A 605 3.43 8.84 -18.52
CA PHE A 605 4.30 9.40 -19.56
C PHE A 605 5.07 8.31 -20.29
N TYR A 606 5.54 7.28 -19.59
CA TYR A 606 6.20 6.13 -20.21
C TYR A 606 5.25 5.38 -21.15
N GLY A 607 4.03 5.05 -20.71
CA GLY A 607 3.02 4.34 -21.51
C GLY A 607 2.60 5.10 -22.77
N ARG A 608 2.70 6.44 -22.76
CA ARG A 608 2.43 7.30 -23.92
C ARG A 608 3.66 7.55 -24.80
N GLY A 609 4.82 6.98 -24.47
CA GLY A 609 6.08 7.21 -25.19
C GLY A 609 6.65 8.63 -25.02
N ARG A 610 6.18 9.38 -24.01
CA ARG A 610 6.49 10.79 -23.76
C ARG A 610 7.52 10.99 -22.64
N ILE A 611 8.36 9.99 -22.39
CA ILE A 611 9.25 9.98 -21.22
C ILE A 611 10.27 11.13 -21.21
N ILE A 612 10.63 11.68 -22.36
CA ILE A 612 11.55 12.83 -22.48
C ILE A 612 10.90 14.11 -21.93
N GLU A 613 9.58 14.17 -21.92
CA GLU A 613 8.80 15.32 -21.47
C GLU A 613 8.67 15.40 -19.94
N LEU A 614 9.07 14.34 -19.21
CA LEU A 614 9.20 14.37 -17.75
C LEU A 614 10.19 15.45 -17.26
N ARG A 615 10.97 16.06 -18.16
CA ARG A 615 11.90 17.15 -17.89
C ARG A 615 11.24 18.51 -17.62
N THR A 616 9.91 18.64 -17.58
CA THR A 616 9.28 19.93 -17.23
C THR A 616 9.33 20.19 -15.73
N CYS A 617 10.50 20.60 -15.26
CA CYS A 617 10.74 21.60 -14.21
C CYS A 617 12.22 22.00 -14.27
N GLY A 618 12.49 23.06 -15.03
CA GLY A 618 13.75 23.75 -15.20
C GLY A 618 13.53 24.96 -16.07
#